data_AF-A0A3P7JR17-F1
#
_entry.id   AF-A0A3P7JR17-F1
#
_cell.length_a   1.000
_cell.length_b   1.000
_cell.length_c   1.000
_cell.angle_alpha   90.00
_cell.angle_beta   90.00
_cell.angle_gamma   90.00
#
_symmetry.space_group_name_H-M   'P 1'
#
loop_
_entity.id
_entity.type
_entity.pdbx_description
1 polymer ?
#
loop_
_entity_poly.entity_id
_entity_poly.type
_entity_poly.pdbx_seq_one_letter_code
_entity_poly.pdbx_strand_id
1 'polypeptide(L)'
;MAVYDRPLDDYLEMFIQFGYVLLFSPAFPLAALCAVVNNVIEIRVDAFKLCNTVQRPFGRQVKSIGAWQKAMELLGVVGVMVNCALIGQSGLVQRIWPDLSWGGQVLIIVVLEHIILASKTLIDLAVPDVPHWIRIETAKQEHFRREAFKVCICLKGLFWSCCNCKTYSLRKILLVCKLAFKKK
;
A
#
# COMPACT_ATOMS: atom_id res chain seq x y z
N MET A 1 4.55 12.31 -28.88
CA MET A 1 4.62 11.71 -27.53
C MET A 1 3.53 10.67 -27.43
N ALA A 2 3.82 9.47 -26.91
CA ALA A 2 2.83 8.42 -26.72
C ALA A 2 1.89 8.75 -25.54
N VAL A 3 0.67 8.21 -25.57
CA VAL A 3 -0.30 8.32 -24.46
C VAL A 3 0.12 7.37 -23.34
N TYR A 4 0.18 7.88 -22.11
CA TYR A 4 0.43 7.06 -20.92
C TYR A 4 -0.91 6.52 -20.40
N ASP A 5 -1.25 5.28 -20.76
CA ASP A 5 -2.56 4.69 -20.42
C ASP A 5 -2.65 4.29 -18.94
N ARG A 6 -1.72 3.45 -18.44
CA ARG A 6 -1.71 2.96 -17.05
C ARG A 6 -0.30 2.54 -16.59
N PRO A 7 0.01 2.65 -15.28
CA PRO A 7 1.29 2.21 -14.71
C PRO A 7 1.44 0.68 -14.60
N LEU A 8 0.71 -0.10 -15.41
CA LEU A 8 0.68 -1.57 -15.24
C LEU A 8 2.04 -2.19 -15.51
N ASP A 9 2.71 -1.76 -16.57
CA ASP A 9 4.02 -2.28 -16.96
C ASP A 9 5.08 -1.89 -15.93
N ASP A 10 5.04 -0.65 -15.44
CA ASP A 10 5.96 -0.15 -14.41
C ASP A 10 5.82 -0.97 -13.09
N TYR A 11 4.60 -1.33 -12.68
CA TYR A 11 4.38 -2.22 -11.53
C TYR A 11 4.79 -3.67 -11.81
N LEU A 12 4.58 -4.17 -13.03
CA LEU A 12 4.93 -5.53 -13.42
C LEU A 12 6.45 -5.73 -13.39
N GLU A 13 7.21 -4.75 -13.86
CA GLU A 13 8.67 -4.77 -13.82
C GLU A 13 9.20 -4.88 -12.39
N MET A 14 8.69 -4.03 -11.49
CA MET A 14 9.02 -4.09 -10.06
C MET A 14 8.60 -5.43 -9.42
N PHE A 15 7.44 -5.97 -9.80
CA PHE A 15 6.95 -7.24 -9.28
C PHE A 15 7.85 -8.42 -9.69
N ILE A 16 8.28 -8.47 -10.94
CA ILE A 16 9.19 -9.51 -11.45
C ILE A 16 10.55 -9.41 -10.74
N GLN A 17 11.09 -8.21 -10.60
CA GLN A 17 12.35 -7.98 -9.90
C GLN A 17 12.28 -8.44 -8.42
N PHE A 18 11.18 -8.12 -7.73
CA PHE A 18 10.94 -8.60 -6.38
C PHE A 18 10.86 -10.13 -6.31
N GLY A 19 10.21 -10.77 -7.29
CA GLY A 19 10.15 -12.23 -7.41
C GLY A 19 11.51 -12.89 -7.56
N TYR A 20 12.39 -12.33 -8.39
CA TYR A 20 13.75 -12.86 -8.53
C TYR A 20 14.54 -12.80 -7.23
N VAL A 21 14.45 -11.69 -6.51
CA VAL A 21 15.13 -11.54 -5.22
C VAL A 21 14.56 -12.52 -4.19
N LEU A 22 13.23 -12.66 -4.10
CA LEU A 22 12.60 -13.54 -3.11
C LEU A 22 12.84 -15.03 -3.38
N LEU A 23 12.65 -15.49 -4.60
CA LEU A 23 12.63 -16.92 -4.92
C LEU A 23 14.03 -17.53 -5.03
N PHE A 24 15.01 -16.73 -5.45
CA PHE A 24 16.36 -17.22 -5.78
C PHE A 24 17.46 -16.66 -4.87
N SER A 25 17.11 -16.04 -3.75
CA SER A 25 18.07 -15.51 -2.78
C SER A 25 19.13 -16.53 -2.33
N PRO A 26 18.81 -17.82 -2.05
CA PRO A 26 19.81 -18.80 -1.65
C PRO A 26 20.79 -19.17 -2.77
N ALA A 27 20.34 -19.10 -4.02
CA ALA A 27 21.17 -19.44 -5.19
C ALA A 27 22.10 -18.28 -5.58
N PHE A 28 21.61 -17.03 -5.49
CA PHE A 28 22.40 -15.84 -5.81
C PHE A 28 22.17 -14.72 -4.80
N PRO A 29 22.93 -14.68 -3.69
CA PRO A 29 22.76 -13.68 -2.63
C PRO A 29 22.99 -12.24 -3.11
N LEU A 30 23.80 -12.05 -4.15
CA LEU A 30 24.10 -10.72 -4.72
C LEU A 30 22.90 -10.13 -5.48
N ALA A 31 21.85 -10.92 -5.77
CA ALA A 31 20.63 -10.46 -6.45
C ALA A 31 20.02 -9.23 -5.78
N ALA A 32 20.00 -9.20 -4.44
CA ALA A 32 19.43 -8.10 -3.68
C ALA A 32 20.20 -6.78 -3.91
N LEU A 33 21.53 -6.84 -4.00
CA LEU A 33 22.35 -5.65 -4.28
C LEU A 33 22.12 -5.16 -5.71
N CYS A 34 22.08 -6.07 -6.69
CA CYS A 34 21.77 -5.73 -8.07
C CYS A 34 20.38 -5.08 -8.18
N ALA A 35 19.39 -5.60 -7.45
CA ALA A 35 18.05 -5.04 -7.40
C ALA A 35 18.02 -3.62 -6.81
N VAL A 36 18.78 -3.34 -5.75
CA VAL A 36 18.87 -1.99 -5.18
C VAL A 36 19.49 -1.02 -6.18
N VAL A 37 20.58 -1.41 -6.85
CA VAL A 37 21.20 -0.58 -7.89
C VAL A 37 20.23 -0.32 -9.04
N ASN A 38 19.50 -1.35 -9.48
CA ASN A 38 18.48 -1.20 -10.51
C ASN A 38 17.39 -0.20 -10.09
N ASN A 39 16.85 -0.34 -8.87
CA ASN A 39 15.82 0.56 -8.35
C ASN A 39 16.28 2.03 -8.27
N VAL A 40 17.54 2.28 -7.94
CA VAL A 40 18.09 3.65 -7.89
C VAL A 40 18.15 4.28 -9.27
N ILE A 41 18.55 3.50 -10.29
CA ILE A 41 18.56 3.95 -11.69
C ILE A 41 17.13 4.15 -12.18
N GLU A 42 16.24 3.19 -11.88
CA GLU A 42 14.86 3.16 -12.36
C GLU A 42 14.06 4.39 -11.91
N ILE A 43 14.23 4.83 -10.66
CA ILE A 43 13.61 6.08 -10.16
C ILE A 43 13.94 7.28 -11.07
N ARG A 44 15.15 7.33 -11.64
CA ARG A 44 15.57 8.41 -12.56
C ARG A 44 15.05 8.19 -13.97
N VAL A 45 15.04 6.94 -14.45
CA VAL A 45 14.53 6.56 -15.77
C VAL A 45 13.02 6.82 -15.86
N ASP A 46 12.25 6.40 -14.87
CA ASP A 46 10.80 6.64 -14.80
C ASP A 46 10.46 8.13 -14.71
N ALA A 47 11.23 8.90 -13.93
CA ALA A 47 11.07 10.35 -13.89
C ALA A 47 11.34 10.98 -15.26
N PHE A 48 12.39 10.53 -15.96
CA PHE A 48 12.70 11.00 -17.30
C PHE A 48 11.61 10.63 -18.31
N LYS A 49 11.09 9.39 -18.27
CA LYS A 49 9.99 8.90 -19.10
C LYS A 49 8.75 9.78 -18.98
N LEU A 50 8.37 10.12 -17.75
CA LEU A 50 7.21 10.97 -17.46
C LEU A 50 7.41 12.44 -17.87
N CYS A 51 8.64 12.96 -17.80
CA CYS A 51 8.93 14.36 -18.13
C CYS A 51 9.19 14.61 -19.63
N ASN A 52 9.81 13.66 -20.33
CA ASN A 52 10.36 13.90 -21.67
C ASN A 52 9.81 12.96 -22.76
N THR A 53 9.21 11.82 -22.41
CA THR A 53 8.82 10.79 -23.39
C THR A 53 7.32 10.74 -23.64
N VAL A 54 6.50 10.84 -22.58
CA VAL A 54 5.04 10.70 -22.65
C VAL A 54 4.32 12.04 -22.49
N GLN A 55 3.08 12.10 -22.99
CA GLN A 55 2.20 13.23 -22.71
C GLN A 55 1.82 13.24 -21.22
N ARG A 56 1.67 14.44 -20.64
CA ARG A 56 1.24 14.61 -19.24
C ARG A 56 -0.08 13.85 -18.97
N PRO A 57 -0.08 12.83 -18.09
CA PRO A 57 -1.28 12.07 -17.77
C PRO A 57 -2.25 12.88 -16.91
N PHE A 58 -3.53 12.53 -16.96
CA PHE A 58 -4.54 13.10 -16.07
C PHE A 58 -4.41 12.54 -14.66
N GLY A 59 -4.37 13.42 -13.67
CA GLY A 59 -4.25 13.04 -12.27
C GLY A 59 -5.48 12.29 -11.78
N ARG A 60 -5.30 11.03 -11.37
CA ARG A 60 -6.34 10.21 -10.75
C ARG A 60 -6.01 10.01 -9.27
N GLN A 61 -6.97 10.34 -8.40
CA GLN A 61 -6.83 10.04 -6.98
C GLN A 61 -7.06 8.55 -6.73
N VAL A 62 -6.05 7.88 -6.19
CA VAL A 62 -6.09 6.47 -5.76
C VAL A 62 -5.73 6.40 -4.28
N LYS A 63 -6.37 5.49 -3.54
CA LYS A 63 -6.14 5.33 -2.10
C LYS A 63 -5.01 4.34 -1.77
N SER A 64 -4.67 3.46 -2.70
CA SER A 64 -3.72 2.36 -2.53
C SER A 64 -3.18 1.91 -3.89
N ILE A 65 -2.09 1.14 -3.88
CA ILE A 65 -1.56 0.47 -5.08
C ILE A 65 -2.52 -0.59 -5.66
N GLY A 66 -3.51 -1.04 -4.87
CA GLY A 66 -4.59 -1.92 -5.33
C GLY A 66 -4.20 -3.40 -5.31
N ALA A 67 -4.53 -4.13 -6.37
CA ALA A 67 -4.33 -5.58 -6.47
C ALA A 67 -2.85 -6.01 -6.34
N TRP A 68 -1.92 -5.13 -6.71
CA TRP A 68 -0.48 -5.37 -6.59
C TRP A 68 -0.01 -5.63 -5.16
N GLN A 69 -0.67 -5.02 -4.16
CA GLN A 69 -0.39 -5.31 -2.75
C GLN A 69 -0.63 -6.80 -2.44
N LYS A 70 -1.80 -7.31 -2.84
CA LYS A 70 -2.16 -8.72 -2.65
C LYS A 70 -1.29 -9.67 -3.48
N ALA A 71 -0.89 -9.26 -4.68
CA ALA A 71 0.03 -10.02 -5.50
C ALA A 71 1.41 -10.16 -4.82
N MET A 72 1.98 -9.07 -4.31
CA MET A 72 3.27 -9.10 -3.59
C MET A 72 3.19 -9.89 -2.28
N GLU A 73 2.08 -9.79 -1.53
CA GLU A 73 1.84 -10.60 -0.34
C GLU A 73 1.83 -12.10 -0.66
N LEU A 74 1.10 -12.50 -1.71
CA LEU A 74 1.05 -13.89 -2.18
C LEU A 74 2.42 -14.38 -2.65
N LEU A 75 3.15 -13.56 -3.42
CA LEU A 75 4.49 -13.89 -3.88
C LEU A 75 5.45 -14.07 -2.69
N GLY A 76 5.29 -13.29 -1.62
CA GLY A 76 6.04 -13.48 -0.38
C GLY A 76 5.78 -14.84 0.28
N VAL A 77 4.53 -15.31 0.30
CA VAL A 77 4.18 -16.65 0.84
C VAL A 77 4.78 -17.75 -0.04
N VAL A 78 4.68 -17.62 -1.37
CA VAL A 78 5.31 -18.54 -2.32
C VAL A 78 6.83 -18.54 -2.16
N GLY A 79 7.43 -17.37 -1.92
CA GLY A 79 8.83 -17.20 -1.59
C GLY A 79 9.26 -18.09 -0.42
N VAL A 80 8.52 -18.09 0.69
CA VAL A 80 8.82 -18.94 1.85
C VAL A 80 8.78 -20.43 1.47
N MET A 81 7.74 -20.86 0.75
CA MET A 81 7.61 -22.26 0.31
C MET A 81 8.79 -22.71 -0.55
N VAL A 82 9.16 -21.92 -1.56
CA VAL A 82 10.27 -22.24 -2.48
C VAL A 82 11.61 -22.25 -1.75
N ASN A 83 11.87 -21.28 -0.88
CA ASN A 83 13.11 -21.25 -0.10
C ASN A 83 13.24 -22.44 0.85
N CYS A 84 12.15 -22.85 1.52
CA CYS A 84 12.16 -24.04 2.37
C CYS A 84 12.41 -25.33 1.55
N ALA A 85 11.81 -25.43 0.35
CA ALA A 85 12.06 -26.55 -0.55
C ALA A 85 13.53 -26.60 -1.04
N LEU A 86 14.13 -25.44 -1.37
CA LEU A 86 15.53 -25.34 -1.76
C LEU A 86 16.47 -25.80 -0.63
N ILE A 87 16.21 -25.38 0.61
CA ILE A 87 16.97 -25.86 1.79
C ILE A 87 16.85 -27.38 1.91
N GLY A 88 15.64 -27.91 1.74
CA GLY A 88 15.40 -29.35 1.78
C GLY A 88 16.19 -30.14 0.73
N GLN A 89 16.27 -29.63 -0.50
CA GLN A 89 16.98 -30.27 -1.61
C GLN A 89 18.51 -30.05 -1.57
N SER A 90 18.98 -29.00 -0.89
CA SER A 90 20.41 -28.67 -0.82
C SER A 90 21.28 -29.71 -0.09
N GLY A 91 20.68 -30.69 0.57
CA GLY A 91 21.37 -31.70 1.38
C GLY A 91 21.89 -31.17 2.73
N LEU A 92 21.61 -29.91 3.07
CA LEU A 92 22.05 -29.29 4.34
C LEU A 92 21.53 -30.07 5.55
N VAL A 93 20.25 -30.48 5.53
CA VAL A 93 19.62 -31.21 6.64
C VAL A 93 20.29 -32.56 6.89
N GLN A 94 20.62 -33.29 5.82
CA GLN A 94 21.30 -34.60 5.92
C GLN A 94 22.74 -34.46 6.43
N ARG A 95 23.40 -33.33 6.16
CA ARG A 95 24.74 -33.07 6.72
C ARG A 95 24.72 -32.79 8.22
N ILE A 96 23.65 -32.16 8.73
CA ILE A 96 23.51 -31.85 10.15
C ILE A 96 23.01 -33.08 10.93
N TRP A 97 22.06 -33.83 10.36
CA TRP A 97 21.55 -35.09 10.92
C TRP A 97 21.65 -36.23 9.90
N PRO A 98 22.78 -36.96 9.88
CA PRO A 98 23.00 -38.03 8.90
C PRO A 98 22.08 -39.25 9.09
N ASP A 99 21.63 -39.52 10.31
CA ASP A 99 20.78 -40.69 10.62
C ASP A 99 19.27 -40.43 10.40
N LEU A 100 18.90 -39.27 9.83
CA LEU A 100 17.52 -38.88 9.69
C LEU A 100 16.86 -39.53 8.46
N SER A 101 15.72 -40.21 8.68
CA SER A 101 14.89 -40.74 7.59
C SER A 101 14.36 -39.63 6.68
N TRP A 102 14.12 -39.95 5.41
CA TRP A 102 13.55 -39.03 4.41
C TRP A 102 12.24 -38.37 4.88
N GLY A 103 11.39 -39.12 5.60
CA GLY A 103 10.16 -38.58 6.19
C GLY A 103 10.42 -37.58 7.32
N GLY A 104 11.46 -37.83 8.13
CA GLY A 104 11.89 -36.92 9.18
C GLY A 104 12.44 -35.61 8.63
N GLN A 105 13.20 -35.68 7.53
CA GLN A 105 13.69 -34.49 6.82
C GLN A 105 12.54 -33.61 6.31
N VAL A 106 11.54 -34.21 5.66
CA VAL A 106 10.35 -33.47 5.19
C VAL A 106 9.60 -32.83 6.35
N LEU A 107 9.43 -33.55 7.45
CA LEU A 107 8.74 -33.01 8.64
C LEU A 107 9.46 -31.79 9.21
N ILE A 108 10.79 -31.83 9.32
CA ILE A 108 11.58 -30.67 9.79
C ILE A 108 11.40 -29.46 8.87
N ILE A 109 11.41 -29.67 7.55
CA ILE A 109 11.22 -28.59 6.58
C ILE A 109 9.83 -27.98 6.70
N VAL A 110 8.78 -28.80 6.82
CA VAL A 110 7.40 -28.32 6.98
C VAL A 110 7.22 -27.57 8.30
N VAL A 111 7.84 -28.05 9.39
CA VAL A 111 7.82 -27.34 10.68
C VAL A 111 8.53 -25.98 10.55
N LEU A 112 9.71 -25.94 9.92
CA LEU A 112 10.45 -24.71 9.66
C LEU A 112 9.61 -23.72 8.83
N GLU A 113 8.96 -24.22 7.77
CA GLU A 113 8.07 -23.44 6.92
C GLU A 113 6.93 -22.81 7.73
N HIS A 114 6.24 -23.58 8.58
CA HIS A 114 5.16 -23.08 9.43
C HIS A 114 5.65 -22.05 10.45
N ILE A 115 6.85 -22.20 11.00
CA ILE A 115 7.46 -21.22 11.90
C ILE A 115 7.68 -19.90 11.16
N ILE A 116 8.24 -19.94 9.95
CA ILE A 116 8.48 -18.73 9.15
C ILE A 116 7.16 -18.07 8.75
N LEU A 117 6.17 -18.83 8.30
CA LEU A 117 4.84 -18.30 7.97
C LEU A 117 4.13 -17.71 9.19
N ALA A 118 4.19 -18.38 10.35
CA ALA A 118 3.64 -17.87 11.59
C ALA A 118 4.32 -16.56 12.01
N SER A 119 5.65 -16.46 11.84
CA SER A 119 6.38 -15.23 12.13
C SER A 119 5.97 -14.07 11.24
N LYS A 120 5.75 -14.32 9.93
CA LYS A 120 5.21 -13.32 8.99
C LYS A 120 3.84 -12.83 9.46
N THR A 121 2.92 -13.75 9.74
CA THR A 121 1.57 -13.39 10.22
C THR A 121 1.62 -12.63 11.55
N LEU A 122 2.55 -12.98 12.44
CA LEU A 122 2.74 -12.26 13.70
C LEU A 122 3.24 -10.82 13.47
N ILE A 123 4.15 -10.61 12.52
CA ILE A 123 4.62 -9.26 12.14
C ILE A 123 3.45 -8.45 11.56
N ASP A 124 2.66 -9.06 10.67
CA ASP A 124 1.48 -8.41 10.06
C ASP A 124 0.43 -8.02 11.13
N LEU A 125 0.34 -8.76 12.24
CA LEU A 125 -0.53 -8.42 13.38
C LEU A 125 0.09 -7.39 14.33
N ALA A 126 1.42 -7.40 14.48
CA ALA A 126 2.14 -6.51 15.38
C ALA A 126 2.27 -5.08 14.84
N VAL A 127 2.38 -4.93 13.51
CA VAL A 127 2.55 -3.63 12.85
C VAL A 127 1.19 -3.13 12.34
N PRO A 128 0.59 -2.09 12.96
CA PRO A 128 -0.66 -1.54 12.46
C PRO A 128 -0.44 -0.79 11.14
N ASP A 129 -1.27 -1.07 10.13
CA ASP A 129 -1.22 -0.43 8.80
C ASP A 129 -1.30 1.10 8.85
N VAL A 130 -1.98 1.65 9.86
CA VAL A 130 -2.12 3.09 10.04
C VAL A 130 -1.49 3.52 11.36
N PRO A 131 -0.41 4.31 11.32
CA PRO A 131 0.26 4.78 12.51
C PRO A 131 -0.60 5.79 13.29
N HIS A 132 -0.38 5.90 14.60
CA HIS A 132 -1.29 6.60 15.53
C HIS A 132 -1.54 8.09 15.20
N TRP A 133 -0.49 8.85 14.88
CA TRP A 133 -0.59 10.24 14.41
C TRP A 133 -1.55 10.43 13.22
N ILE A 134 -1.50 9.55 12.23
CA ILE A 134 -2.41 9.60 11.07
C ILE A 134 -3.86 9.34 11.51
N ARG A 135 -4.10 8.49 12.52
CA ARG A 135 -5.45 8.24 13.05
C ARG A 135 -6.03 9.49 13.71
N ILE A 136 -5.21 10.21 14.48
CA ILE A 136 -5.62 11.47 15.12
C ILE A 136 -5.96 12.51 14.06
N GLU A 137 -5.13 12.63 13.02
CA GLU A 137 -5.28 13.64 11.97
C GLU A 137 -6.53 13.37 11.14
N THR A 138 -6.76 12.09 10.79
CA THR A 138 -7.97 11.65 10.11
C THR A 138 -9.21 11.93 10.95
N ALA A 139 -9.16 11.62 12.26
CA ALA A 139 -10.26 11.89 13.19
C ALA A 139 -10.56 13.39 13.32
N LYS A 140 -9.53 14.26 13.38
CA LYS A 140 -9.69 15.72 13.37
C LYS A 140 -10.41 16.18 12.10
N GLN A 141 -9.96 15.70 10.93
CA GLN A 141 -10.61 16.03 9.65
C GLN A 141 -12.07 15.56 9.59
N GLU A 142 -12.37 14.36 10.08
CA GLU A 142 -13.74 13.84 10.15
C GLU A 142 -14.63 14.67 11.09
N HIS A 143 -14.10 15.10 12.24
CA HIS A 143 -14.82 15.96 13.15
C HIS A 143 -15.18 17.30 12.51
N PHE A 144 -14.21 17.97 11.85
CA PHE A 144 -14.48 19.21 11.13
C PHE A 144 -15.51 19.04 10.00
N ARG A 145 -15.49 17.91 9.28
CA ARG A 145 -16.50 17.59 8.26
C ARG A 145 -17.90 17.43 8.86
N ARG A 146 -18.03 16.79 10.03
CA ARG A 146 -19.32 16.63 10.73
C ARG A 146 -19.87 17.97 11.21
N GLU A 147 -19.04 18.82 11.80
CA GLU A 147 -19.45 20.16 12.24
C GLU A 147 -19.87 21.04 11.04
N ALA A 148 -19.11 21.02 9.94
CA ALA A 148 -19.51 21.70 8.71
C ALA A 148 -20.84 21.19 8.15
N PHE A 149 -21.10 19.87 8.24
CA PHE A 149 -22.35 19.28 7.79
C PHE A 149 -23.55 19.70 8.67
N LYS A 150 -23.39 19.76 10.00
CA LYS A 150 -24.41 20.28 10.92
C LYS A 150 -24.74 21.74 10.64
N VAL A 151 -23.73 22.58 10.43
CA VAL A 151 -23.92 23.99 10.05
C VAL A 151 -24.64 24.09 8.71
N CYS A 152 -24.29 23.27 7.72
CA CYS A 152 -24.96 23.24 6.43
C CYS A 152 -26.43 22.78 6.52
N ILE A 153 -26.74 21.77 7.35
CA ILE A 153 -28.11 21.34 7.64
C ILE A 153 -28.89 22.43 8.36
N CYS A 154 -28.31 23.03 9.41
CA CYS A 154 -28.96 24.10 10.16
C CYS A 154 -29.24 25.30 9.24
N LEU A 155 -28.27 25.68 8.40
CA LEU A 155 -28.45 26.69 7.36
C LEU A 155 -29.51 26.30 6.33
N LYS A 156 -29.57 25.04 5.86
CA LYS A 156 -30.62 24.58 4.94
C LYS A 156 -32.00 24.57 5.58
N GLY A 157 -32.12 24.21 6.86
CA GLY A 157 -33.37 24.28 7.63
C GLY A 157 -33.82 25.72 7.86
N LEU A 158 -32.89 26.62 8.22
CA LEU A 158 -33.12 28.06 8.26
C LEU A 158 -33.46 28.61 6.86
N PHE A 159 -32.83 28.14 5.79
CA PHE A 159 -33.12 28.56 4.41
C PHE A 159 -34.49 28.07 3.95
N TRP A 160 -34.92 26.86 4.33
CA TRP A 160 -36.25 26.34 4.00
C TRP A 160 -37.34 27.09 4.78
N SER A 161 -37.10 27.35 6.07
CA SER A 161 -37.98 28.19 6.89
C SER A 161 -38.01 29.66 6.43
N CYS A 162 -36.92 30.15 5.82
CA CYS A 162 -36.81 31.50 5.28
C CYS A 162 -37.35 31.61 3.83
N CYS A 163 -37.24 30.57 3.00
CA CYS A 163 -37.88 30.51 1.67
C CYS A 163 -39.41 30.47 1.75
N ASN A 164 -39.97 29.96 2.86
CA ASN A 164 -41.41 30.03 3.11
C ASN A 164 -41.85 31.38 3.74
N CYS A 165 -40.89 32.28 4.03
CA CYS A 165 -41.13 33.61 4.57
C CYS A 165 -40.67 34.65 3.55
N LYS A 166 -41.62 35.22 2.80
CA LYS A 166 -41.45 36.14 1.64
C LYS A 166 -40.64 37.45 1.86
N THR A 167 -39.81 37.60 2.89
CA THR A 167 -39.30 38.91 3.34
C THR A 167 -37.91 38.91 3.99
N TYR A 168 -36.91 38.20 3.46
CA TYR A 168 -35.52 38.42 3.91
C TYR A 168 -34.53 38.55 2.75
N SER A 169 -34.02 39.77 2.59
CA SER A 169 -33.00 40.17 1.63
C SER A 169 -31.74 39.30 1.71
N LEU A 170 -31.28 38.80 0.55
CA LEU A 170 -30.06 38.00 0.36
C LEU A 170 -28.81 38.52 1.11
N ARG A 171 -28.74 39.82 1.42
CA ARG A 171 -27.62 40.42 2.16
C ARG A 171 -27.45 39.85 3.58
N LYS A 172 -28.51 39.48 4.28
CA LYS A 172 -28.40 38.95 5.67
C LYS A 172 -27.86 37.52 5.70
N ILE A 173 -28.23 36.70 4.72
CA ILE A 173 -27.73 35.33 4.57
C ILE A 173 -26.23 35.34 4.24
N LEU A 174 -25.80 36.22 3.32
CA LEU A 174 -24.39 36.37 2.97
C LEU A 174 -23.54 36.83 4.17
N LEU A 175 -24.11 37.67 5.05
CA LEU A 175 -23.43 38.17 6.25
C LEU A 175 -23.25 37.07 7.30
N VAL A 176 -24.26 36.22 7.51
CA VAL A 176 -24.19 35.08 8.43
C VAL A 176 -23.17 34.04 7.93
N CYS A 177 -23.14 33.75 6.62
CA CYS A 177 -22.10 32.90 6.03
C CYS A 177 -20.70 33.53 6.13
N LYS A 178 -20.55 34.86 5.92
CA LYS A 178 -19.28 35.57 6.10
C LYS A 178 -18.80 35.57 7.55
N LEU A 179 -19.69 35.71 8.52
CA LEU A 179 -19.36 35.70 9.94
C LEU A 179 -18.98 34.30 10.44
N ALA A 180 -19.61 33.25 9.90
CA ALA A 180 -19.23 31.87 10.18
C ALA A 180 -17.83 31.50 9.65
N PHE A 181 -17.39 32.12 8.54
CA PHE A 181 -16.05 31.89 7.97
C PHE A 181 -14.94 32.77 8.56
N LYS A 182 -15.27 33.84 9.31
CA LYS A 182 -14.28 34.80 9.85
C LYS A 182 -13.80 34.48 11.29
N LYS A 183 -14.28 33.38 11.88
CA LYS A 183 -13.78 32.82 13.16
C LYS A 183 -12.91 31.58 12.91
N LYS A 184 -11.84 31.74 12.13
CA LYS A 184 -10.65 30.89 12.14
C LYS A 184 -9.44 31.80 12.01
#